data_AF-W5SBF1-F1
#
_entry.id   AF-W5SBF1-F1
#
_cell.length_a   1.000
_cell.length_b   1.000
_cell.length_c   1.000
_cell.angle_alpha   90.00
_cell.angle_beta   90.00
_cell.angle_gamma   90.00
#
_symmetry.space_group_name_H-M   'P 1'
#
loop_
_entity.id
_entity.type
_entity.pdbx_description
1 polymer ?
#
loop_
_entity_poly.entity_id
_entity_poly.type
_entity_poly.pdbx_seq_one_letter_code
_entity_poly.pdbx_strand_id
1 'polypeptide(L)'
;MFKMKEMEISIYPIVSPKNKIIEYLEKSVSLGFTRVFASLLHIDGDEFITFKESIDIARKYDMKPIVDVNPKILKKLNIDLRDLKNCYKLDYFKRLGIWAIRLDLSFTGIEEFLMTFNDGNLKLN
;
A
#
# COMPACT_ATOMS: atom_id res chain seq x y z
N MET A 1 -7.39 3.73 -27.18
CA MET A 1 -6.61 2.70 -26.47
C MET A 1 -7.48 2.12 -25.37
N PHE A 2 -7.92 0.86 -25.48
CA PHE A 2 -8.73 0.23 -24.43
C PHE A 2 -7.84 0.00 -23.21
N LYS A 3 -8.16 0.64 -22.09
CA LYS A 3 -7.45 0.45 -20.83
C LYS A 3 -7.88 -0.91 -20.28
N MET A 4 -6.97 -1.89 -20.26
CA MET A 4 -7.23 -3.18 -19.63
C MET A 4 -7.63 -2.99 -18.18
N LYS A 5 -8.63 -3.74 -17.73
CA LYS A 5 -9.08 -3.74 -16.34
C LYS A 5 -7.97 -4.36 -15.50
N GLU A 6 -7.37 -3.57 -14.61
CA GLU A 6 -6.38 -4.08 -13.67
C GLU A 6 -7.10 -4.86 -12.56
N MET A 7 -6.62 -6.08 -12.28
CA MET A 7 -7.14 -6.93 -11.21
C MET A 7 -6.17 -6.97 -10.03
N GLU A 8 -6.73 -7.11 -8.84
CA GLU A 8 -6.06 -7.06 -7.56
C GLU A 8 -6.30 -8.36 -6.78
N ILE A 9 -5.29 -8.79 -6.03
CA ILE A 9 -5.39 -9.85 -5.02
C ILE A 9 -5.02 -9.29 -3.65
N SER A 10 -5.44 -9.96 -2.57
CA SER A 10 -5.05 -9.59 -1.20
C SER A 10 -4.09 -10.61 -0.61
N ILE A 11 -3.08 -10.14 0.14
CA ILE A 11 -2.17 -10.96 0.92
C ILE A 11 -2.17 -10.53 2.39
N TYR A 12 -1.88 -11.48 3.29
CA TYR A 12 -1.82 -11.24 4.73
C TYR A 12 -0.46 -11.71 5.29
N PRO A 13 0.59 -10.86 5.18
CA PRO A 13 1.98 -11.23 5.50
C PRO A 13 2.22 -11.76 6.92
N ILE A 14 1.44 -11.29 7.89
CA ILE A 14 1.65 -11.59 9.31
C ILE A 14 1.15 -12.98 9.69
N VAL A 15 0.10 -13.46 9.03
CA VAL A 15 -0.57 -14.73 9.38
C VAL A 15 -0.34 -15.83 8.35
N SER A 16 0.33 -15.51 7.24
CA SER A 16 0.60 -16.46 6.14
C SER A 16 2.10 -16.78 6.07
N PRO A 17 2.48 -18.06 5.93
CA PRO A 17 3.87 -18.42 5.69
C PRO A 17 4.43 -17.74 4.42
N LYS A 18 5.66 -17.23 4.49
CA LYS A 18 6.33 -16.51 3.39
C LYS A 18 6.34 -17.28 2.08
N ASN A 19 6.63 -18.58 2.12
CA ASN A 19 6.63 -19.44 0.93
C ASN A 19 5.25 -19.53 0.25
N LYS A 20 4.16 -19.51 1.03
CA LYS A 20 2.79 -19.51 0.49
C LYS A 20 2.41 -18.18 -0.13
N ILE A 21 2.90 -17.07 0.41
CA ILE A 21 2.74 -15.75 -0.21
C ILE A 21 3.44 -15.71 -1.57
N ILE A 22 4.68 -16.21 -1.65
CA ILE A 22 5.44 -16.26 -2.91
C ILE A 22 4.70 -17.10 -3.95
N GLU A 23 4.30 -18.33 -3.60
CA GLU A 23 3.54 -19.23 -4.48
C GLU A 23 2.25 -18.58 -4.99
N TYR A 24 1.54 -17.86 -4.11
CA TYR A 24 0.31 -17.17 -4.46
C TYR A 24 0.54 -15.97 -5.38
N LEU A 25 1.59 -15.18 -5.15
CA LEU A 25 1.97 -14.06 -6.01
C LEU A 25 2.36 -14.54 -7.41
N GLU A 26 3.21 -15.56 -7.51
CA GLU A 26 3.64 -16.16 -8.78
C GLU A 26 2.45 -16.64 -9.62
N LYS A 27 1.54 -17.39 -8.97
CA LYS A 27 0.34 -17.88 -9.64
C LYS A 27 -0.54 -16.72 -10.12
N SER A 28 -0.71 -15.70 -9.30
CA SER A 28 -1.55 -14.55 -9.65
C SER A 28 -0.97 -13.73 -10.80
N VAL A 29 0.35 -13.56 -10.84
CA VAL A 29 1.05 -12.90 -11.95
C VAL A 29 0.85 -13.70 -13.24
N SER A 30 0.94 -15.04 -13.19
CA SER A 30 0.68 -15.90 -14.37
C SER A 30 -0.76 -15.78 -14.91
N LEU A 31 -1.70 -15.39 -14.05
CA LEU A 31 -3.12 -15.18 -14.37
C LEU A 31 -3.44 -13.73 -14.77
N GLY A 32 -2.44 -12.85 -14.86
CA GLY A 32 -2.60 -11.47 -15.30
C GLY A 32 -3.02 -10.47 -14.21
N PHE A 33 -2.91 -10.83 -12.93
CA PHE A 33 -3.11 -9.87 -11.84
C PHE A 33 -1.92 -8.92 -11.75
N THR A 34 -2.20 -7.63 -11.56
CA THR A 34 -1.19 -6.55 -11.65
C THR A 34 -1.09 -5.73 -10.36
N ARG A 35 -2.00 -5.94 -9.41
CA ARG A 35 -2.06 -5.23 -8.13
C ARG A 35 -2.11 -6.22 -6.97
N VAL A 36 -1.50 -5.84 -5.86
CA VAL A 36 -1.57 -6.61 -4.61
C VAL A 36 -1.97 -5.69 -3.47
N PHE A 37 -2.89 -6.14 -2.64
CA PHE A 37 -3.38 -5.43 -1.48
C PHE A 37 -2.87 -6.08 -0.18
N ALA A 38 -2.45 -5.27 0.79
CA ALA A 38 -2.07 -5.75 2.12
C ALA A 38 -2.38 -4.69 3.20
N SER A 39 -2.70 -5.12 4.42
CA SER A 39 -2.90 -4.19 5.54
C SER A 39 -1.57 -3.88 6.23
N LEU A 40 -1.27 -2.58 6.42
CA LEU A 40 -0.14 -2.12 7.21
C LEU A 40 -0.59 -1.94 8.67
N LEU A 41 -0.38 -2.96 9.49
CA LEU A 41 -0.81 -2.98 10.89
C LEU A 41 0.25 -2.43 11.86
N HIS A 42 1.53 -2.55 11.49
CA HIS A 42 2.69 -2.16 12.30
C HIS A 42 3.73 -1.47 11.43
N ILE A 43 4.50 -0.53 12.00
CA ILE A 43 5.61 0.19 11.33
C ILE A 43 6.96 -0.07 12.00
N ASP A 44 6.97 -1.00 12.96
CA ASP A 44 8.07 -1.38 13.82
C ASP A 44 7.97 -2.89 14.11
N GLY A 45 9.08 -3.51 14.50
CA GLY A 45 9.16 -4.93 14.85
C GLY A 45 9.16 -5.93 13.69
N ASP A 46 9.14 -7.21 14.03
CA ASP A 46 9.28 -8.33 13.08
C ASP A 46 8.12 -8.43 12.08
N GLU A 47 6.92 -8.03 12.50
CA GLU A 47 5.75 -7.98 11.62
C GLU A 47 5.93 -6.94 10.50
N PHE A 48 6.52 -5.78 10.80
CA PHE A 48 6.84 -4.77 9.79
C PHE A 48 7.93 -5.24 8.83
N ILE A 49 8.93 -5.97 9.32
CA ILE A 49 9.97 -6.59 8.48
C ILE A 49 9.32 -7.59 7.52
N THR A 50 8.47 -8.48 8.03
CA THR A 50 7.75 -9.50 7.25
C THR A 50 6.83 -8.87 6.20
N PHE A 51 6.13 -7.79 6.57
CA PHE A 51 5.34 -6.99 5.66
C PHE A 51 6.21 -6.41 4.53
N LYS A 52 7.31 -5.73 4.87
CA LYS A 52 8.20 -5.10 3.89
C LYS A 52 8.78 -6.12 2.92
N GLU A 53 9.23 -7.27 3.42
CA GLU A 53 9.71 -8.35 2.55
C GLU A 53 8.64 -8.82 1.56
N SER A 54 7.38 -8.91 1.98
CA SER A 54 6.27 -9.29 1.10
C SER A 54 6.00 -8.24 0.02
N ILE A 55 6.10 -6.95 0.37
CA ILE A 55 6.00 -5.84 -0.59
C ILE A 55 7.14 -5.89 -1.60
N ASP A 56 8.38 -6.11 -1.14
CA ASP A 56 9.55 -6.22 -2.01
C ASP A 56 9.44 -7.42 -2.96
N ILE A 57 8.90 -8.55 -2.49
CA ILE A 57 8.62 -9.71 -3.34
C ILE A 57 7.60 -9.37 -4.42
N ALA A 58 6.45 -8.77 -4.06
CA ALA A 58 5.43 -8.42 -5.03
C ALA A 58 5.96 -7.48 -6.12
N ARG A 59 6.80 -6.51 -5.74
CA ARG A 59 7.44 -5.59 -6.69
C ARG A 59 8.40 -6.30 -7.64
N LYS A 60 9.08 -7.36 -7.21
CA LYS A 60 9.95 -8.17 -8.11
C LYS A 60 9.15 -8.88 -9.21
N TYR A 61 7.86 -9.10 -9.00
CA TYR A 61 6.94 -9.62 -10.02
C TYR A 61 6.16 -8.50 -10.76
N ASP A 62 6.67 -7.26 -10.74
CA ASP A 62 6.06 -6.08 -11.37
C ASP A 62 4.61 -5.78 -10.90
N MET A 63 4.22 -6.29 -9.73
CA MET A 63 2.93 -5.97 -9.12
C MET A 63 2.98 -4.61 -8.45
N LYS A 64 1.84 -3.91 -8.47
CA LYS A 64 1.62 -2.61 -7.82
C LYS A 64 1.08 -2.80 -6.40
N PRO A 65 1.87 -2.54 -5.34
CA PRO A 65 1.40 -2.75 -3.97
C PRO A 65 0.48 -1.62 -3.52
N ILE A 66 -0.67 -2.00 -2.99
CA ILE A 66 -1.69 -1.14 -2.42
C ILE A 66 -1.78 -1.50 -0.95
N VAL A 67 -1.70 -0.51 -0.07
CA VAL A 67 -1.71 -0.80 1.36
C VAL A 67 -2.83 -0.09 2.06
N ASP A 68 -3.51 -0.81 2.95
CA ASP A 68 -4.49 -0.22 3.83
C ASP A 68 -3.80 0.34 5.07
N VAL A 69 -4.05 1.62 5.33
CA VAL A 69 -3.40 2.38 6.39
C VAL A 69 -4.45 2.86 7.36
N ASN A 70 -4.41 2.30 8.57
CA ASN A 70 -5.28 2.74 9.65
C ASN A 70 -4.80 4.10 10.23
N PRO A 71 -5.71 4.95 10.72
CA PRO A 71 -5.39 6.22 11.40
C PRO A 71 -4.30 6.13 12.48
N LYS A 72 -4.21 5.00 13.20
CA LYS A 72 -3.15 4.79 14.20
C LYS A 72 -1.75 4.84 13.60
N ILE A 73 -1.57 4.29 12.40
CA ILE A 73 -0.29 4.32 11.68
C ILE A 73 0.06 5.74 11.25
N LEU A 74 -0.91 6.47 10.68
CA LEU A 74 -0.70 7.88 10.32
C LEU A 74 -0.29 8.71 11.53
N LYS A 75 -0.95 8.52 12.68
CA LYS A 75 -0.59 9.18 13.93
C LYS A 75 0.82 8.83 14.39
N LYS A 76 1.22 7.55 14.34
CA LYS A 76 2.59 7.12 14.66
C LYS A 76 3.63 7.76 13.75
N LEU A 77 3.31 7.95 12.47
CA LEU A 77 4.16 8.63 11.49
C LEU A 77 4.07 10.17 11.56
N ASN A 78 3.26 10.70 12.49
CA ASN A 78 2.98 12.12 12.65
C ASN A 78 2.46 12.77 11.35
N ILE A 79 1.58 12.05 10.64
CA ILE A 79 0.91 12.48 9.40
C ILE A 79 -0.51 12.91 9.77
N ASP A 80 -0.77 14.21 9.69
CA ASP A 80 -2.12 14.77 9.81
C ASP A 80 -2.64 15.17 8.43
N LEU A 81 -3.61 14.42 7.92
CA LEU A 81 -4.16 14.62 6.58
C LEU A 81 -5.10 15.84 6.47
N ARG A 82 -5.42 16.49 7.59
CA ARG A 82 -6.20 17.74 7.59
C ARG A 82 -5.35 18.97 7.28
N ASP A 83 -4.03 18.86 7.41
CA ASP A 83 -3.10 19.92 7.08
C ASP A 83 -2.26 19.49 5.86
N LEU A 84 -2.50 20.18 4.74
CA LEU A 84 -1.77 20.03 3.48
C LEU A 84 -0.24 19.98 3.66
N LYS A 85 0.29 20.74 4.62
CA LYS A 85 1.72 20.77 4.89
C LYS A 85 2.25 19.44 5.40
N ASN A 86 1.41 18.47 5.76
CA ASN A 86 1.85 17.14 6.16
C ASN A 86 1.75 16.12 5.02
N CYS A 87 1.15 16.44 3.88
CA CYS A 87 1.01 15.51 2.76
C CYS A 87 2.36 15.06 2.18
N TYR A 88 3.44 15.86 2.28
CA TYR A 88 4.79 15.43 1.88
C TYR A 88 5.29 14.20 2.65
N LYS A 89 4.79 13.98 3.88
CA LYS A 89 5.15 12.83 4.71
C LYS A 89 4.61 11.52 4.16
N LEU A 90 3.64 11.56 3.24
CA LEU A 90 3.18 10.39 2.49
C LEU A 90 4.28 9.76 1.62
N ASP A 91 5.37 10.49 1.35
CA ASP A 91 6.56 9.93 0.68
C ASP A 91 7.17 8.75 1.46
N TYR A 92 6.90 8.63 2.76
CA TYR A 92 7.22 7.44 3.54
C TYR A 92 6.76 6.15 2.85
N PHE A 93 5.52 6.08 2.37
CA PHE A 93 4.98 4.88 1.71
C PHE A 93 5.67 4.60 0.38
N LYS A 94 6.02 5.66 -0.36
CA LYS A 94 6.70 5.55 -1.64
C LYS A 94 8.11 4.97 -1.49
N ARG A 95 8.82 5.37 -0.42
CA ARG A 95 10.12 4.78 -0.06
C ARG A 95 10.02 3.30 0.35
N LEU A 96 8.86 2.85 0.81
CA LEU A 96 8.56 1.42 1.02
C LEU A 96 8.19 0.68 -0.27
N GLY A 97 8.13 1.35 -1.42
CA GLY A 97 7.75 0.75 -2.70
C GLY A 97 6.24 0.60 -2.91
N ILE A 98 5.44 1.28 -2.10
CA ILE A 98 3.98 1.26 -2.21
C ILE A 98 3.54 2.12 -3.39
N TRP A 99 2.62 1.58 -4.18
CA TRP A 99 2.04 2.25 -5.35
C TRP A 99 0.82 3.10 -4.98
N ALA A 100 -0.06 2.59 -4.11
CA ALA A 100 -1.18 3.35 -3.57
C ALA A 100 -1.44 3.06 -2.09
N ILE A 101 -2.05 4.02 -1.40
CA ILE A 101 -2.62 3.80 -0.07
C ILE A 101 -4.13 3.83 -0.16
N ARG A 102 -4.77 2.94 0.61
CA ARG A 102 -6.17 3.00 1.00
C ARG A 102 -6.23 3.47 2.45
N LEU A 103 -7.16 4.37 2.74
CA LEU A 103 -7.29 4.94 4.07
C LEU A 103 -8.56 4.43 4.74
N ASP A 104 -8.39 3.80 5.90
CA ASP A 104 -9.48 3.27 6.72
C ASP A 104 -10.14 4.38 7.58
N LEU A 105 -10.44 5.52 6.94
CA LEU A 105 -11.00 6.72 7.56
C LEU A 105 -12.14 7.25 6.70
N SER A 106 -13.25 7.60 7.34
CA SER A 106 -14.28 8.42 6.70
C SER A 106 -13.79 9.88 6.67
N PHE A 107 -13.37 10.35 5.51
CA PHE A 107 -13.03 11.77 5.30
C PHE A 107 -14.24 12.56 4.81
N THR A 108 -14.14 13.88 4.89
CA THR A 108 -15.18 14.79 4.39
C THR A 108 -15.08 15.02 2.87
N GLY A 109 -14.18 14.30 2.19
CA GLY A 109 -13.82 14.47 0.78
C GLY A 109 -12.80 15.57 0.52
N ILE A 110 -12.72 16.59 1.39
CA ILE A 110 -11.73 17.66 1.29
C ILE A 110 -10.33 17.09 1.51
N GLU A 111 -10.12 16.28 2.54
CA GLU A 111 -8.82 15.67 2.81
C GLU A 111 -8.36 14.78 1.64
N GLU A 112 -9.26 14.01 1.05
CA GLU A 112 -9.00 13.17 -0.13
C GLU A 112 -8.55 14.01 -1.33
N PHE A 113 -9.25 15.11 -1.62
CA PHE A 113 -8.88 16.06 -2.66
C PHE A 113 -7.48 16.65 -2.42
N LEU A 114 -7.20 17.09 -1.20
CA LEU A 114 -5.93 17.69 -0.83
C LEU A 114 -4.75 16.72 -0.99
N MET A 115 -4.95 15.43 -0.68
CA MET A 115 -3.93 14.40 -0.87
C MET A 115 -3.61 14.10 -2.33
N THR A 116 -4.49 14.43 -3.29
CA THR A 116 -4.17 14.27 -4.72
C THR A 116 -3.05 15.18 -5.20
N PHE A 117 -2.76 16.26 -4.45
CA PHE A 117 -1.65 17.18 -4.70
C PHE A 117 -0.35 16.77 -4.03
N ASN A 118 -0.26 15.54 -3.48
CA ASN A 118 1.00 15.09 -2.92
C ASN A 118 2.10 15.11 -4.00
N ASP A 119 3.27 15.64 -3.68
CA ASP A 119 4.41 15.76 -4.60
C ASP A 119 4.91 14.40 -5.12
N GLY A 120 4.40 13.33 -4.52
CA GLY A 120 4.64 11.98 -4.96
C GLY A 120 3.61 11.46 -5.96
N ASN A 121 4.05 10.67 -6.92
CA ASN A 121 3.17 9.81 -7.71
C ASN A 121 2.45 8.71 -6.88
N LEU A 122 2.28 8.87 -5.56
CA LEU A 122 1.48 7.97 -4.74
C LEU A 122 0.02 8.13 -5.11
N LYS A 123 -0.63 7.01 -5.41
CA LYS A 123 -2.06 6.98 -5.70
C LYS A 123 -2.88 6.80 -4.42
N LEU A 124 -4.09 7.35 -4.42
CA LEU A 124 -5.11 7.10 -3.41
C LEU A 124 -6.13 6.14 -4.03
N ASN A 125 -6.55 5.13 -3.27
CA ASN A 125 -7.53 4.13 -3.68
C ASN A 125 -8.64 3.98 -2.64
#